data_AF-A0A932IKK2-F1
#
_entry.id   AF-A0A932IKK2-F1
#
_cell.length_a   1.000
_cell.length_b   1.000
_cell.length_c   1.000
_cell.angle_alpha   90.00
_cell.angle_beta   90.00
_cell.angle_gamma   90.00
#
_symmetry.space_group_name_H-M   'P 1'
#
loop_
_entity.id
_entity.type
_entity.pdbx_description
1 polymer ?
#
loop_
_entity_poly.entity_id
_entity_poly.type
_entity_poly.pdbx_seq_one_letter_code
_entity_poly.pdbx_strand_id
1 'polypeptide(L)'
;MKPRVLYIVLIMVSQFAFSSGMQSDDSVKTNMQLFRDGIVTLTDSIFNRLPNEKRNSIVVSIQMIEELSFVSQTIVSELQSKGVQVFIESTTVTPSFLELQINSPELRISYGDSFRESFLGETKANRTVTVSLPFLAKDVQSNSVLQSGTLLYNYSDTVSTDMISLLEQQGIPSTHAPMPERNFFDRLLEPLIIIGATGVAVYLFFHVRS
;
A
#
# COMPACT_ATOMS: atom_id res chain seq x y z
N MET A 1 -46.23 -11.72 35.41
CA MET A 1 -45.51 -10.59 34.77
C MET A 1 -46.12 -10.33 33.41
N LYS A 2 -46.43 -9.07 33.08
CA LYS A 2 -47.23 -8.70 31.89
C LYS A 2 -46.39 -8.78 30.60
N PRO A 3 -46.92 -9.37 29.50
CA PRO A 3 -46.19 -9.58 28.23
C PRO A 3 -45.79 -8.29 27.49
N ARG A 4 -46.18 -7.11 27.99
CA ARG A 4 -45.88 -5.81 27.38
C ARG A 4 -44.47 -5.29 27.70
N VAL A 5 -43.84 -5.76 28.77
CA VAL A 5 -42.47 -5.31 29.15
C VAL A 5 -41.39 -6.00 28.30
N LEU A 6 -41.64 -7.23 27.85
CA LEU A 6 -40.70 -8.01 27.03
C LEU A 6 -40.50 -7.41 25.62
N TYR A 7 -41.55 -6.83 25.03
CA TYR A 7 -41.48 -6.22 23.70
C TYR A 7 -40.71 -4.89 23.66
N ILE A 8 -40.72 -4.12 24.76
CA ILE A 8 -40.02 -2.83 24.83
C ILE A 8 -38.50 -3.03 24.93
N VAL A 9 -38.05 -4.08 25.63
CA VAL A 9 -36.63 -4.42 25.73
C VAL A 9 -36.09 -4.94 24.38
N LEU A 10 -36.88 -5.70 23.62
CA LEU A 10 -36.46 -6.22 22.31
C LEU A 10 -36.26 -5.12 21.25
N ILE A 11 -37.06 -4.05 21.30
CA ILE A 11 -36.93 -2.92 20.37
C ILE A 11 -35.73 -2.03 20.71
N MET A 12 -35.41 -1.83 22.01
CA MET A 12 -34.23 -1.04 22.40
C MET A 12 -32.89 -1.70 22.04
N VAL A 13 -32.80 -3.03 22.05
CA VAL A 13 -31.59 -3.75 21.62
C VAL A 13 -31.37 -3.63 20.10
N SER A 14 -32.44 -3.49 19.30
CA SER A 14 -32.32 -3.30 17.84
C SER A 14 -31.85 -1.90 17.42
N GLN A 15 -32.10 -0.88 18.24
CA GLN A 15 -31.71 0.51 17.94
C GLN A 15 -30.25 0.82 18.32
N PHE A 16 -29.64 0.01 19.19
CA PHE A 16 -28.24 0.17 19.58
C PHE A 16 -27.25 -0.51 18.62
N ALA A 17 -27.73 -1.28 17.65
CA ALA A 17 -26.90 -2.02 16.70
C ALA A 17 -26.61 -1.27 15.38
N PHE A 18 -27.13 -0.04 15.19
CA PHE A 18 -27.09 0.63 13.88
C PHE A 18 -26.35 1.98 13.82
N SER A 19 -25.68 2.42 14.89
CA SER A 19 -25.04 3.76 14.91
C SER A 19 -23.52 3.77 15.13
N SER A 20 -22.83 2.64 15.01
CA SER A 20 -21.37 2.61 15.08
C SER A 20 -20.76 2.50 13.69
N GLY A 21 -20.28 3.63 13.16
CA GLY A 21 -19.14 3.61 12.24
C GLY A 21 -19.36 4.06 10.79
N MET A 22 -20.09 5.14 10.52
CA MET A 22 -19.71 5.98 9.36
C MET A 22 -18.52 6.85 9.78
N GLN A 23 -17.35 6.22 9.83
CA GLN A 23 -16.07 6.89 9.94
C GLN A 23 -15.60 7.16 8.50
N SER A 24 -15.19 8.41 8.25
CA SER A 24 -14.81 8.97 6.96
C SER A 24 -14.09 7.99 6.03
N ASP A 25 -14.63 7.88 4.82
CA ASP A 25 -14.11 7.09 3.70
C ASP A 25 -12.81 7.72 3.14
N ASP A 26 -11.73 7.65 3.92
CA ASP A 26 -10.38 7.66 3.34
C ASP A 26 -10.22 6.27 2.71
N SER A 27 -10.64 6.16 1.45
CA SER A 27 -10.56 4.90 0.71
C SER A 27 -9.15 4.32 0.80
N VAL A 28 -9.03 3.08 1.26
CA VAL A 28 -7.73 2.40 1.42
C VAL A 28 -6.95 2.44 0.09
N LYS A 29 -5.73 2.98 0.13
CA LYS A 29 -4.89 3.09 -1.07
C LYS A 29 -4.50 1.73 -1.61
N THR A 30 -4.56 1.55 -2.92
CA THR A 30 -4.04 0.36 -3.63
C THR A 30 -2.52 0.31 -3.60
N ASN A 31 -1.93 -0.86 -3.84
CA ASN A 31 -0.48 -1.03 -3.88
C ASN A 31 0.15 -0.16 -4.99
N MET A 32 -0.54 -0.08 -6.13
CA MET A 32 -0.16 0.77 -7.26
C MET A 32 -0.15 2.26 -6.92
N GLN A 33 -1.14 2.74 -6.16
CA GLN A 33 -1.18 4.13 -5.69
C GLN A 33 -0.02 4.42 -4.73
N LEU A 34 0.28 3.50 -3.81
CA LEU A 34 1.41 3.68 -2.89
C LEU A 34 2.77 3.69 -3.60
N PHE A 35 2.95 2.86 -4.63
CA PHE A 35 4.15 2.94 -5.48
C PHE A 35 4.23 4.28 -6.22
N ARG A 36 3.12 4.77 -6.78
CA ARG A 36 3.08 6.09 -7.43
C ARG A 36 3.46 7.20 -6.46
N ASP A 37 2.87 7.20 -5.27
CA ASP A 37 3.16 8.18 -4.22
C ASP A 37 4.64 8.16 -3.82
N GLY A 38 5.23 6.96 -3.69
CA GLY A 38 6.65 6.79 -3.43
C GLY A 38 7.52 7.34 -4.56
N ILE A 39 7.23 6.99 -5.82
CA ILE A 39 7.99 7.47 -6.98
C ILE A 39 7.90 9.00 -7.09
N VAL A 40 6.72 9.60 -6.91
CA VAL A 40 6.52 11.06 -6.89
C VAL A 40 7.36 11.70 -5.79
N THR A 41 7.25 11.21 -4.56
CA THR A 41 7.99 11.73 -3.41
C THR A 41 9.51 11.69 -3.62
N LEU A 42 10.01 10.59 -4.20
CA LEU A 42 11.43 10.44 -4.49
C LEU A 42 11.88 11.28 -5.67
N THR A 43 11.06 11.42 -6.71
CA THR A 43 11.32 12.29 -7.86
C THR A 43 11.42 13.75 -7.42
N ASP A 44 10.51 14.18 -6.55
CA ASP A 44 10.54 15.51 -5.93
C ASP A 44 11.81 15.73 -5.13
N SER A 45 12.20 14.71 -4.36
CA SER A 45 13.44 14.74 -3.58
C SER A 45 14.68 14.83 -4.47
N ILE A 46 14.71 14.15 -5.63
CA ILE A 46 15.78 14.28 -6.61
C ILE A 46 15.76 15.71 -7.20
N PHE A 47 14.61 16.13 -7.73
CA PHE A 47 14.45 17.42 -8.40
C PHE A 47 14.87 18.60 -7.51
N ASN A 48 14.48 18.57 -6.23
CA ASN A 48 14.81 19.62 -5.27
C ASN A 48 16.30 19.69 -4.92
N ARG A 49 17.08 18.64 -5.20
CA ARG A 49 18.54 18.63 -4.99
C ARG A 49 19.33 19.07 -6.22
N LEU A 50 18.70 19.17 -7.40
CA LEU A 50 19.36 19.63 -8.63
C LEU A 50 19.59 21.15 -8.63
N PRO A 51 20.65 21.68 -9.28
CA PRO A 51 20.86 23.13 -9.38
C PRO A 51 19.71 23.84 -10.13
N ASN A 52 19.21 24.95 -9.58
CA ASN A 52 18.03 25.66 -10.13
C ASN A 52 18.22 26.07 -11.59
N GLU A 53 19.41 26.56 -11.97
CA GLU A 53 19.70 26.96 -13.35
C GLU A 53 19.58 25.84 -14.40
N LYS A 54 19.56 24.56 -13.97
CA LYS A 54 19.53 23.39 -14.87
C LYS A 54 18.20 22.61 -14.82
N ARG A 55 17.16 23.15 -14.16
CA ARG A 55 15.86 22.47 -13.98
C ARG A 55 14.88 22.62 -15.14
N ASN A 56 15.18 23.45 -16.14
CA ASN A 56 14.22 23.77 -17.20
C ASN A 56 14.01 22.62 -18.21
N SER A 57 15.06 21.83 -18.48
CA SER A 57 15.02 20.74 -19.45
C SER A 57 15.84 19.54 -18.96
N ILE A 58 15.18 18.39 -18.78
CA ILE A 58 15.80 17.16 -18.26
C ILE A 58 15.60 16.02 -19.25
N VAL A 59 16.68 15.34 -19.62
CA VAL A 59 16.60 14.02 -20.28
C VAL A 59 16.45 12.96 -19.20
N VAL A 60 15.43 12.11 -19.29
CA VAL A 60 15.22 11.00 -18.38
C VAL A 60 15.56 9.70 -19.11
N SER A 61 16.45 8.92 -18.51
CA SER A 61 16.84 7.59 -18.96
C SER A 61 16.58 6.60 -17.82
N ILE A 62 15.78 5.57 -18.06
CA ILE A 62 15.46 4.56 -17.05
C ILE A 62 15.90 3.21 -17.60
N GLN A 63 16.64 2.46 -16.79
CA GLN A 63 17.16 1.15 -17.18
C GLN A 63 16.71 0.08 -16.19
N MET A 64 16.42 -1.09 -16.75
CA MET A 64 16.29 -2.38 -16.05
C MET A 64 15.23 -2.43 -14.94
N ILE A 65 13.95 -2.56 -15.32
CA ILE A 65 12.86 -3.03 -14.46
C ILE A 65 11.74 -3.62 -15.34
N GLU A 66 10.98 -4.60 -14.85
CA GLU A 66 9.82 -5.16 -15.56
C GLU A 66 8.72 -4.09 -15.77
N GLU A 67 8.49 -3.24 -14.77
CA GLU A 67 7.50 -2.16 -14.77
C GLU A 67 8.03 -0.82 -15.31
N LEU A 68 8.91 -0.86 -16.32
CA LEU A 68 9.64 0.32 -16.78
C LEU A 68 8.72 1.42 -17.30
N SER A 69 7.64 1.06 -17.98
CA SER A 69 6.64 2.01 -18.48
C SER A 69 5.93 2.75 -17.33
N PHE A 70 5.58 2.05 -16.24
CA PHE A 70 4.91 2.66 -15.09
C PHE A 70 5.83 3.65 -14.36
N VAL A 71 7.07 3.23 -14.07
CA VAL A 71 8.04 4.09 -13.39
C VAL A 71 8.39 5.30 -14.25
N SER A 72 8.71 5.09 -15.53
CA SER A 72 9.03 6.18 -16.47
C SER A 72 7.89 7.18 -16.61
N GLN A 73 6.67 6.71 -16.85
CA GLN A 73 5.52 7.59 -16.99
C GLN A 73 5.25 8.40 -15.72
N THR A 74 5.41 7.79 -14.54
CA THR A 74 5.21 8.49 -13.27
C THR A 74 6.26 9.59 -13.07
N ILE A 75 7.54 9.30 -13.31
CA ILE A 75 8.63 10.29 -13.21
C ILE A 75 8.45 11.41 -14.23
N VAL A 76 8.16 11.06 -15.49
CA VAL A 76 7.94 12.04 -16.57
C VAL A 76 6.76 12.95 -16.24
N SER A 77 5.63 12.36 -15.81
CA SER A 77 4.44 13.12 -15.44
C SER A 77 4.71 14.05 -14.26
N GLU A 78 5.48 13.61 -13.26
CA GLU A 78 5.80 14.45 -12.11
C GLU A 78 6.69 15.63 -12.50
N LEU A 79 7.75 15.39 -13.28
CA LEU A 79 8.61 16.47 -13.76
C LEU A 79 7.85 17.46 -14.65
N GLN A 80 6.99 16.96 -15.55
CA GLN A 80 6.14 17.80 -16.39
C GLN A 80 5.15 18.64 -15.57
N SER A 81 4.59 18.10 -14.48
CA SER A 81 3.69 18.83 -13.58
C SER A 81 4.36 20.06 -12.96
N LYS A 82 5.69 20.00 -12.77
CA LYS A 82 6.52 21.10 -12.28
C LYS A 82 6.99 22.07 -13.38
N GLY A 83 6.48 21.92 -14.60
CA GLY A 83 6.83 22.78 -15.75
C GLY A 83 8.17 22.43 -16.41
N VAL A 84 8.75 21.26 -16.11
CA VAL A 84 10.01 20.80 -16.72
C VAL A 84 9.72 20.23 -18.10
N GLN A 85 10.52 20.61 -19.10
CA GLN A 85 10.51 19.94 -20.39
C GLN A 85 11.29 18.62 -20.29
N VAL A 86 10.58 17.50 -20.38
CA VAL A 86 11.16 16.15 -20.25
C VAL A 86 11.36 15.52 -21.62
N PHE A 87 12.55 14.98 -21.85
CA PHE A 87 12.88 14.21 -23.05
C PHE A 87 13.17 12.76 -22.67
N ILE A 88 12.62 11.82 -23.44
CA ILE A 88 12.85 10.38 -23.27
C ILE A 88 13.80 9.94 -24.39
N GLU A 89 14.95 9.38 -24.01
CA GLU A 89 16.01 8.90 -24.93
C GLU A 89 16.55 9.98 -25.89
N SER A 90 17.76 10.47 -25.62
CA SER A 90 18.40 11.54 -26.43
C SER A 90 18.88 11.00 -27.78
N THR A 91 18.02 11.03 -28.79
CA THR A 91 18.45 10.90 -30.19
C THR A 91 18.80 12.27 -30.74
N THR A 92 19.89 12.84 -30.23
CA THR A 92 20.63 13.97 -30.82
C THR A 92 19.85 15.29 -30.96
N VAL A 93 20.44 16.37 -30.44
CA VAL A 93 20.05 17.78 -30.68
C VAL A 93 18.89 18.31 -29.82
N THR A 94 18.92 18.10 -28.51
CA THR A 94 18.20 18.99 -27.58
C THR A 94 19.18 19.67 -26.62
N PRO A 95 19.01 20.99 -26.35
CA PRO A 95 19.79 21.73 -25.36
C PRO A 95 19.30 21.36 -23.96
N SER A 96 19.32 20.07 -23.61
CA SER A 96 19.15 19.67 -22.23
C SER A 96 20.50 19.76 -21.54
N PHE A 97 20.51 20.46 -20.41
CA PHE A 97 21.70 20.63 -19.59
C PHE A 97 21.88 19.48 -18.59
N LEU A 98 20.87 18.62 -18.44
CA LEU A 98 20.81 17.65 -17.36
C LEU A 98 20.24 16.31 -17.83
N GLU A 99 20.99 15.25 -17.59
CA GLU A 99 20.55 13.87 -17.78
C GLU A 99 20.31 13.23 -16.41
N LEU A 100 19.10 12.74 -16.19
CA LEU A 100 18.71 11.95 -15.03
C LEU A 100 18.62 10.48 -15.43
N GLN A 101 19.57 9.69 -14.95
CA GLN A 101 19.60 8.25 -15.14
C GLN A 101 19.04 7.56 -13.90
N ILE A 102 18.01 6.73 -14.06
CA ILE A 102 17.43 5.88 -13.01
C ILE A 102 17.82 4.44 -13.32
N ASN A 103 18.61 3.84 -12.43
CA ASN A 103 19.21 2.53 -12.67
C ASN A 103 18.59 1.51 -11.71
N SER A 104 17.94 0.47 -12.23
CA SER A 104 17.39 -0.62 -11.42
C SER A 104 16.49 -0.15 -10.27
N PRO A 105 15.40 0.59 -10.57
CA PRO A 105 14.42 0.92 -9.55
C PRO A 105 13.84 -0.36 -8.95
N GLU A 106 13.56 -0.34 -7.65
CA GLU A 106 12.98 -1.49 -6.92
C GLU A 106 11.64 -1.08 -6.33
N LEU A 107 10.60 -1.87 -6.64
CA LEU A 107 9.25 -1.75 -6.10
C LEU A 107 8.96 -3.02 -5.31
N ARG A 108 8.77 -2.89 -4.01
CA ARG A 108 8.53 -4.02 -3.12
C ARG A 108 7.33 -3.77 -2.24
N ILE A 109 6.51 -4.80 -2.10
CA ILE A 109 5.45 -4.87 -1.10
C ILE A 109 5.63 -6.11 -0.24
N SER A 110 5.25 -6.02 1.03
CA SER A 110 5.15 -7.15 1.94
C SER A 110 3.94 -7.04 2.84
N TYR A 111 3.35 -8.18 3.15
CA TYR A 111 2.32 -8.33 4.18
C TYR A 111 2.94 -9.08 5.36
N GLY A 112 2.88 -8.49 6.55
CA GLY A 112 3.28 -9.13 7.79
C GLY A 112 2.24 -10.14 8.27
N ASP A 113 2.46 -10.70 9.46
CA ASP A 113 1.55 -11.67 10.05
C ASP A 113 0.12 -11.11 10.20
N SER A 114 -0.86 -11.97 9.99
CA SER A 114 -2.25 -11.60 10.20
C SER A 114 -2.61 -11.57 11.69
N PHE A 115 -3.49 -10.66 12.09
CA PHE A 115 -3.95 -10.52 13.48
C PHE A 115 -5.40 -10.05 13.54
N ARG A 116 -6.03 -10.22 14.70
CA ARG A 116 -7.36 -9.69 15.01
C ARG A 116 -7.28 -8.70 16.17
N GLU A 117 -7.97 -7.58 16.04
CA GLU A 117 -8.08 -6.58 17.12
C GLU A 117 -9.10 -7.01 18.20
N SER A 118 -9.97 -7.96 17.90
CA SER A 118 -11.04 -8.44 18.80
C SER A 118 -11.40 -9.89 18.48
N PHE A 119 -12.02 -10.59 19.45
CA PHE A 119 -12.36 -12.01 19.31
C PHE A 119 -13.21 -12.31 18.06
N LEU A 120 -14.15 -11.43 17.72
CA LEU A 120 -14.99 -11.49 16.51
C LEU A 120 -14.62 -10.39 15.49
N GLY A 121 -13.44 -9.80 15.61
CA GLY A 121 -12.98 -8.73 14.73
C GLY A 121 -12.49 -9.25 13.39
N GLU A 122 -12.42 -8.35 12.41
CA GLU A 122 -11.81 -8.63 11.11
C GLU A 122 -10.33 -8.99 11.25
N THR A 123 -9.87 -9.89 10.38
CA THR A 123 -8.46 -10.26 10.30
C THR A 123 -7.72 -9.23 9.45
N LYS A 124 -6.73 -8.57 10.03
CA LYS A 124 -5.90 -7.53 9.42
C LYS A 124 -4.45 -8.00 9.26
N ALA A 125 -3.69 -7.32 8.42
CA ALA A 125 -2.25 -7.50 8.28
C ALA A 125 -1.56 -6.15 8.13
N ASN A 126 -0.33 -6.06 8.62
CA ASN A 126 0.52 -4.89 8.37
C ASN A 126 1.07 -4.97 6.96
N ARG A 127 0.73 -4.00 6.11
CA ARG A 127 1.30 -3.87 4.76
C ARG A 127 2.47 -2.90 4.83
N THR A 128 3.59 -3.26 4.19
CA THR A 128 4.75 -2.38 4.02
C THR A 128 5.07 -2.25 2.54
N VAL A 129 5.24 -1.02 2.08
CA VAL A 129 5.60 -0.66 0.72
C VAL A 129 6.95 0.03 0.74
N THR A 130 7.87 -0.45 -0.09
CA THR A 130 9.20 0.12 -0.27
C THR A 130 9.41 0.46 -1.75
N VAL A 131 9.83 1.70 -2.00
CA VAL A 131 10.28 2.16 -3.32
C VAL A 131 11.73 2.60 -3.18
N SER A 132 12.61 2.05 -4.01
CA SER A 132 14.03 2.41 -4.09
C SER A 132 14.33 2.96 -5.48
N LEU A 133 14.85 4.18 -5.56
CA LEU A 133 15.27 4.82 -6.82
C LEU A 133 16.76 5.16 -6.75
N PRO A 134 17.64 4.26 -7.25
CA PRO A 134 19.02 4.60 -7.55
C PRO A 134 19.07 5.56 -8.74
N PHE A 135 19.76 6.68 -8.58
CA PHE A 135 19.82 7.73 -9.59
C PHE A 135 21.21 8.31 -9.78
N LEU A 136 21.42 8.87 -10.97
CA LEU A 136 22.63 9.58 -11.37
C LEU A 136 22.22 10.78 -12.23
N ALA A 137 22.44 11.98 -11.71
CA ALA A 137 22.24 13.24 -12.41
C ALA A 137 23.58 13.75 -12.96
N LYS A 138 23.63 13.93 -14.28
CA LYS A 138 24.81 14.41 -15.01
C LYS A 138 24.51 15.72 -15.70
N ASP A 139 25.53 16.56 -15.79
CA ASP A 139 25.55 17.67 -16.72
C ASP A 139 25.99 17.14 -18.09
N VAL A 140 25.14 17.31 -19.10
CA VAL A 140 25.38 16.80 -20.46
C VAL A 140 26.56 17.51 -21.14
N GLN A 141 26.78 18.80 -20.85
CA GLN A 141 27.82 19.61 -21.49
C GLN A 141 29.21 19.32 -20.90
N SER A 142 29.31 19.26 -19.57
CA SER A 142 30.58 19.01 -18.88
C SER A 142 30.86 17.53 -18.66
N ASN A 143 29.87 16.66 -18.91
CA ASN A 143 29.89 15.24 -18.56
C ASN A 143 30.24 14.99 -17.08
N SER A 144 29.98 15.98 -16.22
CA SER A 144 30.25 15.91 -14.79
C SER A 144 29.05 15.34 -14.05
N VAL A 145 29.32 14.53 -13.03
CA VAL A 145 28.28 14.04 -12.12
C VAL A 145 27.91 15.18 -11.20
N LEU A 146 26.67 15.68 -11.33
CA LEU A 146 26.11 16.68 -10.43
C LEU A 146 25.69 16.04 -9.13
N GLN A 147 25.07 14.87 -9.21
CA GLN A 147 24.59 14.15 -8.05
C GLN A 147 24.38 12.67 -8.35
N SER A 148 24.54 11.83 -7.34
CA SER A 148 24.15 10.43 -7.40
C SER A 148 23.73 9.92 -6.03
N GLY A 149 23.05 8.77 -6.02
CA GLY A 149 22.73 8.06 -4.79
C GLY A 149 21.53 7.16 -4.98
N THR A 150 21.05 6.61 -3.87
CA THR A 150 19.81 5.85 -3.80
C THR A 150 18.88 6.55 -2.85
N LEU A 151 17.68 6.87 -3.31
CA LEU A 151 16.62 7.33 -2.43
C LEU A 151 15.64 6.21 -2.14
N LEU A 152 15.08 6.25 -0.94
CA LEU A 152 14.22 5.20 -0.43
C LEU A 152 12.98 5.81 0.20
N TYR A 153 11.83 5.27 -0.16
CA TYR A 153 10.53 5.60 0.40
C TYR A 153 9.97 4.34 1.06
N ASN A 154 9.56 4.48 2.32
CA ASN A 154 8.89 3.44 3.08
C ASN A 154 7.54 3.96 3.54
N TYR A 155 6.51 3.13 3.34
CA TYR A 155 5.18 3.37 3.85
C TYR A 155 4.65 2.09 4.49
N SER A 156 4.01 2.22 5.65
CA SER A 156 3.40 1.09 6.33
C SER A 156 2.00 1.48 6.83
N ASP A 157 1.06 0.59 6.64
CA ASP A 157 -0.30 0.71 7.14
C ASP A 157 -0.87 -0.66 7.53
N THR A 158 -2.12 -0.65 8.00
CA THR A 158 -2.86 -1.88 8.35
C THR A 158 -4.01 -2.04 7.39
N VAL A 159 -4.11 -3.20 6.74
CA VAL A 159 -5.17 -3.51 5.78
C VAL A 159 -5.94 -4.77 6.19
N SER A 160 -7.22 -4.84 5.83
CA SER A 160 -7.97 -6.09 5.97
C SER A 160 -7.40 -7.15 5.03
N THR A 161 -7.22 -8.37 5.55
CA THR A 161 -6.67 -9.49 4.76
C THR A 161 -7.57 -9.87 3.59
N ASP A 162 -8.89 -9.70 3.74
CA ASP A 162 -9.86 -9.98 2.69
C ASP A 162 -9.77 -8.97 1.54
N MET A 163 -9.29 -7.76 1.82
CA MET A 163 -9.10 -6.69 0.83
C MET A 163 -7.81 -6.82 0.03
N ILE A 164 -6.84 -7.65 0.45
CA ILE A 164 -5.52 -7.72 -0.20
C ILE A 164 -5.63 -7.95 -1.70
N SER A 165 -6.47 -8.91 -2.12
CA SER A 165 -6.70 -9.21 -3.54
C SER A 165 -7.25 -8.04 -4.37
N LEU A 166 -7.92 -7.07 -3.72
CA LEU A 166 -8.45 -5.86 -4.36
C LEU A 166 -7.43 -4.71 -4.37
N LEU A 167 -6.43 -4.76 -3.49
CA LEU A 167 -5.34 -3.78 -3.41
C LEU A 167 -4.20 -4.10 -4.38
N GLU A 168 -4.08 -5.36 -4.78
CA GLU A 168 -3.15 -5.87 -5.79
C GLU A 168 -3.68 -5.61 -7.21
N GLN A 169 -2.79 -5.23 -8.13
CA GLN A 169 -3.18 -4.94 -9.51
C GLN A 169 -2.89 -6.15 -10.40
N GLN A 170 -3.93 -6.74 -10.98
CA GLN A 170 -3.78 -7.84 -11.92
C GLN A 170 -2.83 -7.48 -13.06
N GLY A 171 -1.88 -8.38 -13.35
CA GLY A 171 -0.90 -8.21 -14.42
C GLY A 171 0.34 -7.40 -14.05
N ILE A 172 0.47 -6.92 -12.80
CA ILE A 172 1.67 -6.22 -12.33
C ILE A 172 2.29 -6.98 -11.14
N PRO A 173 3.32 -7.81 -11.38
CA PRO A 173 3.89 -8.70 -10.37
C PRO A 173 4.43 -7.98 -9.13
N SER A 174 5.08 -6.83 -9.29
CA SER A 174 5.58 -6.03 -8.15
C SER A 174 4.50 -5.58 -7.18
N THR A 175 3.23 -5.55 -7.60
CA THR A 175 2.12 -5.22 -6.69
C THR A 175 1.65 -6.40 -5.85
N HIS A 176 2.13 -7.61 -6.10
CA HIS A 176 1.74 -8.81 -5.37
C HIS A 176 2.77 -9.17 -4.31
N ALA A 177 2.30 -9.69 -3.18
CA ALA A 177 3.14 -10.32 -2.17
C ALA A 177 2.54 -11.63 -1.66
N PRO A 178 3.34 -12.48 -1.00
CA PRO A 178 2.80 -13.65 -0.32
C PRO A 178 1.67 -13.24 0.63
N MET A 179 0.56 -13.97 0.56
CA MET A 179 -0.56 -13.77 1.47
C MET A 179 -0.10 -13.97 2.92
N PRO A 180 -0.59 -13.14 3.86
CA PRO A 180 -0.19 -13.23 5.25
C PRO A 180 -0.60 -14.58 5.83
N GLU A 181 0.32 -15.22 6.56
CA GLU A 181 0.00 -16.47 7.24
C GLU A 181 -1.03 -16.22 8.34
N ARG A 182 -1.99 -17.16 8.47
CA ARG A 182 -2.93 -17.14 9.59
C ARG A 182 -2.25 -17.65 10.85
N ASN A 183 -2.37 -16.92 11.95
CA ASN A 183 -1.87 -17.34 13.26
C ASN A 183 -2.33 -18.76 13.60
N PHE A 184 -1.39 -19.62 13.98
CA PHE A 184 -1.66 -21.01 14.38
C PHE A 184 -2.64 -21.10 15.56
N PHE A 185 -2.59 -20.12 16.47
CA PHE A 185 -3.49 -20.07 17.62
C PHE A 185 -4.94 -19.80 17.21
N ASP A 186 -5.19 -18.90 16.25
CA ASP A 186 -6.54 -18.67 15.74
C ASP A 186 -7.10 -19.94 15.07
N ARG A 187 -6.25 -20.67 14.33
CA ARG A 187 -6.64 -21.94 13.68
C ARG A 187 -7.06 -23.04 14.67
N LEU A 188 -6.54 -23.05 15.89
CA LEU A 188 -6.79 -24.11 16.88
C LEU A 188 -7.78 -23.71 17.98
N LEU A 189 -7.70 -22.47 18.46
CA LEU A 189 -8.58 -21.98 19.53
C LEU A 189 -10.03 -21.86 19.07
N GLU A 190 -10.27 -21.40 17.85
CA GLU A 190 -11.62 -21.22 17.33
C GLU A 190 -12.41 -22.55 17.28
N PRO A 191 -11.89 -23.64 16.65
CA PRO A 191 -12.55 -24.95 16.72
C PRO A 191 -12.72 -25.49 18.14
N LEU A 192 -11.72 -25.30 19.01
CA LEU A 192 -11.77 -25.80 20.38
C LEU A 192 -12.88 -25.13 21.19
N ILE A 193 -13.03 -23.81 21.05
CA ILE A 193 -14.10 -23.04 21.72
C ILE A 193 -15.46 -23.48 21.19
N ILE A 194 -15.61 -23.70 19.89
CA ILE A 194 -16.88 -24.16 19.28
C ILE A 194 -17.26 -25.54 19.81
N ILE A 195 -16.32 -26.49 19.82
CA ILE A 195 -16.55 -27.85 20.33
C ILE A 195 -16.87 -27.80 21.83
N GLY A 196 -16.13 -27.01 22.60
CA GLY A 196 -16.34 -26.84 24.03
C GLY A 196 -17.71 -26.24 24.35
N ALA A 197 -18.08 -25.14 23.68
CA ALA A 197 -19.37 -24.48 23.86
C ALA A 197 -20.54 -25.39 23.45
N THR A 198 -20.39 -26.13 22.34
CA THR A 198 -21.39 -27.10 21.88
C THR A 198 -21.57 -28.23 22.90
N GLY A 199 -20.47 -28.77 23.45
CA GLY A 199 -20.51 -29.79 24.50
C GLY A 199 -21.20 -29.31 25.77
N VAL A 200 -20.88 -28.10 26.24
CA VAL A 200 -21.54 -27.47 27.39
C VAL A 200 -23.03 -27.24 27.12
N ALA A 201 -23.40 -26.76 25.94
CA ALA A 201 -24.80 -26.55 25.57
C ALA A 201 -25.59 -27.88 25.57
N VAL A 202 -25.04 -28.94 24.99
CA VAL A 202 -25.65 -30.28 25.00
C VAL A 202 -25.79 -30.81 26.43
N TYR A 203 -24.74 -30.70 27.24
CA TYR A 203 -24.78 -31.11 28.64
C TYR A 203 -25.89 -30.39 29.42
N LEU A 204 -25.94 -29.06 29.30
CA LEU A 204 -26.97 -28.23 29.95
C LEU A 204 -28.38 -28.58 29.44
N PHE A 205 -28.54 -28.84 28.15
CA PHE A 205 -29.85 -29.20 27.57
C PHE A 205 -30.42 -30.47 28.18
N PHE A 206 -29.58 -31.48 28.42
CA PHE A 206 -30.01 -32.73 29.06
C PHE A 206 -30.19 -32.58 30.57
N HIS A 207 -29.34 -31.82 31.26
CA HIS A 207 -29.41 -31.69 32.72
C HIS A 207 -30.55 -30.79 33.20
N VAL A 208 -30.81 -29.66 32.54
CA VAL A 208 -31.83 -28.70 32.99
C VAL A 208 -33.26 -29.20 32.73
N ARG A 209 -33.44 -30.12 31.78
CA ARG A 209 -34.75 -30.69 31.44
C ARG A 209 -35.08 -31.98 32.22
N SER A 210 -34.10 -32.61 32.85
CA SER A 210 -34.25 -33.84 33.64
C SER A 210 -34.65 -33.52 35.07
#